data_AF-A0A821PLG0-F1
#
_entry.id   AF-A0A821PLG0-F1
#
_cell.length_a   1.000
_cell.length_b   1.000
_cell.length_c   1.000
_cell.angle_alpha   90.00
_cell.angle_beta   90.00
_cell.angle_gamma   90.00
#
_symmetry.space_group_name_H-M   'P 1'
#
loop_
_entity.id
_entity.type
_entity.pdbx_description
1 polymer ?
#
loop_
_entity_poly.entity_id
_entity_poly.type
_entity_poly.pdbx_seq_one_letter_code
_entity_poly.pdbx_strand_id
1 'polypeptide(L)'
;MKHHYVNYLLSNNYVNNIILHKFDFSDEEITAYYISFLKTLSLKLNKHSINFFYNERNNEFPLYVEAIKFFNHPETMVRIAVRTLTLNVYK
;
A
#
# COMPACT_ATOMS: atom_id res chain seq x y z
N MET A 1 -7.82 2.23 23.11
CA MET A 1 -8.98 1.99 22.21
C MET A 1 -8.69 2.17 20.71
N LYS A 2 -8.02 3.23 20.22
CA LYS A 2 -7.80 3.46 18.76
C LYS A 2 -6.99 2.38 18.01
N HIS A 3 -6.10 1.63 18.67
CA HIS A 3 -5.24 0.65 18.00
C HIS A 3 -5.94 -0.65 17.57
N HIS A 4 -7.06 -1.03 18.21
CA HIS A 4 -7.71 -2.32 17.92
C HIS A 4 -8.46 -2.36 16.59
N TYR A 5 -9.07 -1.25 16.18
CA TYR A 5 -9.88 -1.21 14.96
C TYR A 5 -9.02 -1.28 13.68
N VAL A 6 -7.87 -0.58 13.67
CA VAL A 6 -6.91 -0.63 12.56
C VAL A 6 -6.37 -2.04 12.38
N ASN A 7 -5.97 -2.69 13.48
CA ASN A 7 -5.52 -4.08 13.43
C ASN A 7 -6.64 -5.01 12.94
N TYR A 8 -7.88 -4.81 13.38
CA TYR A 8 -9.01 -5.62 12.93
C TYR A 8 -9.28 -5.49 11.41
N LEU A 9 -9.23 -4.28 10.86
CA LEU A 9 -9.38 -4.05 9.42
C LEU A 9 -8.25 -4.70 8.61
N LEU A 10 -7.03 -4.66 9.13
CA LEU A 10 -5.86 -5.31 8.54
C LEU A 10 -5.99 -6.84 8.60
N SER A 11 -6.42 -7.39 9.74
CA SER A 11 -6.60 -8.83 9.96
C SER A 11 -7.72 -9.44 9.11
N ASN A 12 -8.72 -8.65 8.70
CA ASN A 12 -9.89 -9.14 7.98
C ASN A 12 -9.77 -8.97 6.45
N ASN A 13 -8.55 -8.83 5.93
CA ASN A 13 -8.24 -8.71 4.50
C ASN A 13 -8.92 -7.57 3.72
N TYR A 14 -9.75 -6.72 4.35
CA TYR A 14 -10.39 -5.58 3.67
C TYR A 14 -9.35 -4.62 3.06
N VAL A 15 -8.27 -4.36 3.79
CA VAL A 15 -7.18 -3.51 3.29
C VAL A 15 -6.50 -4.16 2.08
N ASN A 16 -6.27 -5.47 2.11
CA ASN A 16 -5.73 -6.22 0.98
C ASN A 16 -6.68 -6.20 -0.23
N ASN A 17 -8.00 -6.28 -0.01
CA ASN A 17 -8.99 -6.15 -1.08
C ASN A 17 -8.96 -4.76 -1.75
N ILE A 18 -8.74 -3.69 -0.98
CA ILE A 18 -8.59 -2.33 -1.53
C ILE A 18 -7.27 -2.22 -2.30
N ILE A 19 -6.17 -2.73 -1.76
CA ILE A 19 -4.86 -2.72 -2.45
C ILE A 19 -4.97 -3.43 -3.80
N LEU A 20 -5.58 -4.62 -3.84
CA LEU A 20 -5.70 -5.47 -5.03
C LEU A 20 -6.85 -5.07 -5.96
N HIS A 21 -7.64 -4.05 -5.60
CA HIS A 21 -8.75 -3.60 -6.43
C HIS A 21 -8.24 -2.98 -7.73
N LYS A 22 -8.89 -3.32 -8.84
CA LYS A 22 -8.55 -2.82 -10.17
C LYS A 22 -9.23 -1.47 -10.41
N PHE A 23 -8.63 -0.41 -9.88
CA PHE A 23 -9.06 0.95 -10.16
C PHE A 23 -8.77 1.36 -11.61
N ASP A 24 -9.53 2.34 -12.11
CA ASP A 24 -9.23 3.02 -13.36
C ASP A 24 -8.16 4.09 -13.13
N PHE A 25 -6.90 3.75 -13.40
CA PHE A 25 -5.76 4.66 -13.26
C PHE A 25 -5.56 5.60 -14.46
N SER A 26 -6.49 5.62 -15.42
CA SER A 26 -6.53 6.70 -16.41
C SER A 26 -7.02 8.02 -15.79
N ASP A 27 -7.73 7.93 -14.67
CA ASP A 27 -8.08 9.07 -13.83
C ASP A 27 -6.92 9.41 -12.86
N GLU A 28 -6.34 10.60 -13.04
CA GLU A 28 -5.22 11.08 -12.23
C GLU A 28 -5.60 11.31 -10.76
N GLU A 29 -6.86 11.69 -10.49
CA GLU A 29 -7.34 11.90 -9.12
C GLU A 29 -7.44 10.55 -8.37
N ILE A 30 -7.97 9.53 -9.02
CA ILE A 30 -8.02 8.16 -8.48
C ILE A 30 -6.59 7.67 -8.20
N THR A 31 -5.67 7.88 -9.13
CA THR A 31 -4.26 7.52 -8.97
C THR A 31 -3.63 8.23 -7.76
N ALA A 32 -3.88 9.53 -7.60
CA ALA A 32 -3.36 10.31 -6.48
C ALA A 32 -3.87 9.79 -5.13
N TYR A 33 -5.19 9.52 -5.01
CA TYR A 33 -5.75 8.96 -3.78
C TYR A 33 -5.22 7.57 -3.48
N TYR A 34 -5.12 6.71 -4.49
CA TYR A 34 -4.60 5.35 -4.34
C TYR A 34 -3.15 5.36 -3.84
N ILE A 35 -2.28 6.17 -4.45
CA ILE A 35 -0.87 6.29 -4.05
C ILE A 35 -0.73 6.90 -2.65
N SER A 36 -1.56 7.88 -2.31
CA SER A 36 -1.61 8.44 -0.95
C SER A 36 -2.03 7.40 0.09
N PHE A 37 -3.01 6.56 -0.24
CA PHE A 37 -3.44 5.44 0.59
C PHE A 37 -2.31 4.43 0.81
N LEU A 38 -1.67 3.94 -0.25
CA LEU A 38 -0.53 3.01 -0.13
C LEU A 38 0.61 3.61 0.69
N LYS A 39 0.97 4.88 0.45
CA LYS A 39 1.99 5.59 1.24
C LYS A 39 1.60 5.64 2.71
N THR A 40 0.34 5.93 3.03
CA THR A 40 -0.15 5.99 4.41
C THR A 40 -0.05 4.63 5.10
N LEU A 41 -0.37 3.54 4.40
CA LEU A 41 -0.18 2.18 4.92
C LEU A 41 1.30 1.88 5.19
N SER A 42 2.19 2.28 4.27
CA SER A 42 3.64 2.06 4.43
C SER A 42 4.21 2.71 5.70
N LEU A 43 3.68 3.87 6.09
CA LEU A 43 4.08 4.57 7.33
C LEU A 43 3.64 3.85 8.61
N LYS A 44 2.72 2.89 8.51
CA LYS A 44 2.22 2.07 9.63
C LYS A 44 2.92 0.71 9.69
N LEU A 45 3.82 0.40 8.77
CA LEU A 45 4.60 -0.84 8.79
C LEU A 45 5.52 -0.89 10.01
N ASN A 46 5.51 -2.02 10.68
CA ASN A 46 6.39 -2.40 11.77
C ASN A 46 6.42 -3.93 11.87
N LYS A 47 7.29 -4.48 12.73
CA LYS A 47 7.45 -5.93 12.91
C LYS A 47 6.16 -6.69 13.21
N HIS A 48 5.16 -6.04 13.82
CA HIS A 48 3.87 -6.67 14.14
C HIS A 48 2.84 -6.52 13.02
N SER A 49 2.90 -5.45 12.23
CA SER A 49 1.90 -5.18 11.19
C SER A 49 2.26 -5.70 9.80
N ILE A 50 3.55 -5.96 9.55
CA ILE A 50 4.03 -6.41 8.23
C ILE A 50 3.35 -7.70 7.76
N ASN A 51 3.09 -8.64 8.68
CA ASN A 51 2.46 -9.92 8.37
C ASN A 51 1.01 -9.78 7.87
N PHE A 52 0.31 -8.69 8.18
CA PHE A 52 -1.05 -8.47 7.67
C PHE A 52 -1.09 -8.14 6.18
N PHE A 53 0.02 -7.60 5.66
CA PHE A 53 0.18 -7.27 4.25
C PHE A 53 0.96 -8.34 3.48
N TYR A 54 1.34 -9.45 4.12
CA TYR A 54 2.01 -10.54 3.45
C TYR A 54 1.01 -11.62 3.07
N ASN A 55 1.00 -11.99 1.79
CA ASN A 55 0.20 -13.09 1.27
C ASN A 55 1.08 -14.35 1.17
N GLU A 56 1.00 -15.21 2.18
CA GLU A 56 1.76 -16.46 2.25
C GLU A 56 1.42 -17.43 1.09
N ARG A 57 0.22 -17.36 0.52
CA ARG A 57 -0.19 -18.29 -0.55
C ARG A 57 0.59 -18.06 -1.84
N ASN A 58 0.92 -16.80 -2.13
CA ASN A 58 1.61 -16.40 -3.35
C ASN A 58 3.06 -15.97 -3.08
N ASN A 59 3.48 -15.91 -1.82
CA ASN A 59 4.74 -15.28 -1.37
C ASN A 59 4.86 -13.82 -1.86
N GLU A 60 3.76 -13.08 -1.80
CA GLU A 60 3.68 -11.71 -2.28
C GLU A 60 3.45 -10.73 -1.14
N PHE A 61 3.94 -9.51 -1.31
CA PHE A 61 3.64 -8.39 -0.45
C PHE A 61 2.86 -7.34 -1.24
N PRO A 62 1.51 -7.45 -1.33
CA PRO A 62 0.69 -6.66 -2.25
C PRO A 62 0.90 -5.16 -2.14
N LEU A 63 1.13 -4.64 -0.93
CA LEU A 63 1.39 -3.21 -0.72
C LEU A 63 2.59 -2.71 -1.56
N TYR A 64 3.67 -3.49 -1.66
CA TYR A 64 4.83 -3.11 -2.46
C TYR A 64 4.68 -3.47 -3.93
N VAL A 65 4.11 -4.65 -4.22
CA VAL A 65 3.86 -5.13 -5.58
C VAL A 65 2.98 -4.17 -6.36
N GLU A 66 1.93 -3.62 -5.73
CA GLU A 66 1.08 -2.64 -6.37
C GLU A 66 1.75 -1.26 -6.49
N ALA A 67 2.47 -0.82 -5.46
CA ALA A 67 3.13 0.49 -5.48
C ALA A 67 4.20 0.59 -6.58
N ILE A 68 4.98 -0.47 -6.82
CA ILE A 68 6.11 -0.42 -7.78
C ILE A 68 5.66 -0.31 -9.24
N LYS A 69 4.41 -0.65 -9.56
CA LYS A 69 3.82 -0.42 -10.89
C LYS A 69 3.86 1.05 -11.29
N PHE A 70 3.88 1.96 -10.31
CA PHE A 70 3.91 3.41 -10.50
C PHE A 70 5.32 4.01 -10.40
N PHE A 71 6.38 3.20 -10.37
CA PHE A 71 7.76 3.68 -10.17
C PHE A 71 8.19 4.71 -11.23
N ASN A 72 7.78 4.52 -12.48
CA ASN A 72 8.07 5.42 -13.61
C ASN A 72 6.87 6.26 -14.04
N HIS A 73 5.93 6.55 -13.13
CA HIS A 73 4.77 7.39 -13.43
C HIS A 73 5.20 8.79 -13.91
N PRO A 74 4.52 9.43 -14.89
CA PRO A 74 4.87 10.77 -15.39
C PRO A 74 4.83 11.84 -14.29
N GLU A 75 3.88 11.73 -13.37
CA GLU A 75 3.78 12.65 -12.23
C GLU A 75 4.89 12.45 -11.19
N THR A 76 5.62 13.53 -10.92
CA THR A 76 6.77 13.52 -10.01
C THR A 76 6.38 13.19 -8.58
N MET A 77 5.23 13.70 -8.12
CA MET A 77 4.74 13.44 -6.75
C MET A 77 4.40 11.96 -6.54
N VAL A 78 3.85 11.29 -7.56
CA VAL A 78 3.60 9.84 -7.53
C VAL A 78 4.92 9.09 -7.38
N ARG A 79 5.94 9.41 -8.19
CA ARG A 79 7.27 8.78 -8.07
C ARG A 79 7.90 8.99 -6.70
N ILE A 80 7.78 10.19 -6.12
CA ILE A 80 8.27 10.49 -4.78
C ILE A 80 7.56 9.61 -3.74
N ALA A 81 6.24 9.49 -3.82
CA ALA A 81 5.46 8.67 -2.89
C ALA A 81 5.85 7.18 -2.98
N VAL A 82 6.02 6.64 -4.20
CA VAL A 82 6.46 5.24 -4.42
C VAL A 82 7.87 5.01 -3.86
N ARG A 83 8.79 5.96 -4.03
CA ARG A 83 10.15 5.88 -3.45
C ARG A 83 10.13 5.91 -1.94
N THR A 84 9.35 6.82 -1.33
CA THR A 84 9.17 6.84 0.13
C THR A 84 8.58 5.53 0.65
N LEU A 85 7.56 5.00 -0.03
CA LEU A 85 6.97 3.69 0.31
C LEU A 85 8.01 2.58 0.24
N THR A 86 8.82 2.55 -0.83
CA THR A 86 9.91 1.58 -0.98
C THR A 86 10.86 1.65 0.22
N LEU A 87 11.31 2.84 0.59
CA LEU A 87 12.20 3.01 1.76
C LEU A 87 11.55 2.56 3.07
N ASN A 88 10.24 2.78 3.25
CA ASN A 88 9.53 2.31 4.45
C ASN A 88 9.42 0.78 4.51
N VAL A 89 9.32 0.11 3.37
CA VAL A 89 9.25 -1.36 3.29
C VAL A 89 10.59 -2.01 3.64
N TYR A 90 11.71 -1.44 3.19
CA TYR A 90 13.06 -1.98 3.42
C TYR A 90 13.77 -1.40 4.66
N LYS A 91 13.05 -0.69 5.53
CA LYS A 91 13.62 -0.05 6.72
C LYS A 91 14.01 -1.05 7.80
#